data_AF-A0A0R8CB90-F1
#
_entry.id   AF-A0A0R8CB90-F1
#
_cell.length_a   1.000
_cell.length_b   1.000
_cell.length_c   1.000
_cell.angle_alpha   90.00
_cell.angle_beta   90.00
_cell.angle_gamma   90.00
#
_symmetry.space_group_name_H-M   'P 1'
#
loop_
_entity.id
_entity.type
_entity.pdbx_description
1 polymer ?
#
loop_
_entity_poly.entity_id
_entity_poly.type
_entity_poly.pdbx_seq_one_letter_code
_entity_poly.pdbx_strand_id
1 'polypeptide(L)'
;CGIVLNFGGSFLGLMVFLIYLGGMLVVFGYTTAMATEPYPEAWTSNKAVLAMFITGVLAELLTACYILKEDEVEVVFKFNGAGDWVIYDTGDSGFFSEEAMGIAALYSYGTWLVVVTGWSLLIGVLVIMEVTRGN
;
A
#
# COMPACT_ATOMS: atom_id res chain seq x y z
N CYS A 1 2.92 6.67 -0.63
CA CYS A 1 2.28 7.87 -1.22
C CYS A 1 3.24 8.63 -2.14
N GLY A 2 4.49 8.93 -1.73
CA GLY A 2 5.44 9.72 -2.53
C GLY A 2 5.65 9.25 -3.97
N ILE A 3 5.80 7.94 -4.18
CA ILE A 3 5.95 7.36 -5.53
C ILE A 3 4.72 7.69 -6.39
N VAL A 4 3.50 7.41 -5.91
CA VAL A 4 2.24 7.68 -6.63
C VAL A 4 2.02 9.17 -6.89
N LEU A 5 2.46 10.04 -5.96
CA LEU A 5 2.41 11.49 -6.12
C LEU A 5 3.31 11.97 -7.26
N ASN A 6 4.48 11.35 -7.44
CA ASN A 6 5.38 11.70 -8.55
C ASN A 6 4.78 11.34 -9.91
N PHE A 7 3.97 10.28 -9.99
CA PHE A 7 3.22 9.87 -11.18
C PHE A 7 1.92 10.67 -11.43
N GLY A 8 1.72 11.80 -10.75
CA GLY A 8 0.53 12.64 -10.93
C GLY A 8 -0.75 12.14 -10.22
N GLY A 9 -0.68 11.03 -9.47
CA GLY A 9 -1.80 10.49 -8.70
C GLY A 9 -1.96 11.16 -7.33
N SER A 10 -2.28 12.46 -7.30
CA SER A 10 -2.36 13.24 -6.07
C SER A 10 -3.44 12.75 -5.10
N PHE A 11 -4.63 12.49 -5.59
CA PHE A 11 -5.76 12.05 -4.77
C PHE A 11 -5.54 10.63 -4.24
N LEU A 12 -5.13 9.73 -5.13
CA LEU A 12 -4.98 8.30 -4.80
C LEU A 12 -3.84 8.12 -3.79
N GLY A 13 -2.72 8.84 -3.97
CA GLY A 13 -1.61 8.83 -3.03
C GLY A 13 -2.00 9.32 -1.63
N LEU A 14 -2.83 10.35 -1.54
CA LEU A 14 -3.34 10.87 -0.26
C LEU A 14 -4.37 9.95 0.39
N MET A 15 -5.28 9.35 -0.37
CA MET A 15 -6.27 8.41 0.17
C MET A 15 -5.60 7.17 0.79
N VAL A 16 -4.59 6.60 0.12
CA VAL A 16 -3.81 5.49 0.68
C VAL A 16 -3.13 5.91 1.99
N PHE A 17 -2.56 7.11 2.03
CA PHE A 17 -1.92 7.64 3.23
C PHE A 17 -2.92 7.80 4.40
N LEU A 18 -4.09 8.38 4.15
CA LEU A 18 -5.12 8.60 5.18
C LEU A 18 -5.69 7.29 5.71
N ILE A 19 -6.04 6.35 4.82
CA ILE A 19 -6.59 5.05 5.23
C ILE A 19 -5.54 4.25 6.01
N TYR A 20 -4.28 4.27 5.57
CA TYR A 20 -3.20 3.57 6.26
C TYR A 20 -2.95 4.17 7.65
N LEU A 21 -2.85 5.49 7.78
CA LEU A 21 -2.70 6.14 9.09
C LEU A 21 -3.89 5.84 10.01
N GLY A 22 -5.12 5.96 9.50
CA GLY A 22 -6.32 5.63 10.27
C GLY A 22 -6.31 4.18 10.75
N GLY A 23 -5.94 3.23 9.88
CA GLY A 23 -5.81 1.82 10.23
C GLY A 23 -4.74 1.55 11.28
N MET A 24 -3.55 2.13 11.13
CA MET A 24 -2.44 1.94 12.07
C MET A 24 -2.75 2.53 13.45
N LEU A 25 -3.51 3.63 13.53
CA LEU A 25 -3.99 4.17 14.81
C LEU A 25 -4.92 3.20 15.54
N VAL A 26 -5.84 2.55 14.83
CA VAL A 26 -6.74 1.53 15.42
C VAL A 26 -5.95 0.30 15.85
N VAL A 27 -5.01 -0.17 15.02
CA VAL A 27 -4.15 -1.32 15.36
C VAL A 27 -3.30 -1.01 16.59
N PHE A 28 -2.76 0.20 16.71
CA PHE A 28 -2.05 0.63 17.91
C PHE A 28 -2.93 0.59 19.17
N GLY A 29 -4.17 1.10 19.09
CA GLY A 29 -5.13 0.99 20.18
C GLY A 29 -5.43 -0.46 20.56
N TYR A 30 -5.55 -1.34 19.56
CA TYR A 30 -5.81 -2.77 19.79
C TYR A 30 -4.62 -3.50 20.44
N THR A 31 -3.41 -3.30 19.93
CA THR A 31 -2.21 -3.96 20.49
C THR A 31 -1.90 -3.47 21.90
N THR A 32 -2.09 -2.18 22.17
CA THR A 32 -1.93 -1.60 23.51
C THR A 32 -3.01 -2.05 24.51
N ALA A 33 -4.19 -2.45 24.05
CA ALA A 33 -5.25 -2.94 24.94
C ALA A 33 -5.19 -4.46 25.18
N MET A 34 -4.86 -5.25 24.15
CA MET A 34 -5.03 -6.72 24.16
C MET A 34 -3.73 -7.52 24.07
N ALA A 35 -2.64 -6.92 23.57
CA ALA A 35 -1.39 -7.63 23.27
C ALA A 35 -0.16 -7.00 23.96
N THR A 36 -0.37 -6.31 25.09
CA THR A 36 0.73 -5.72 25.86
C THR A 36 1.44 -6.78 26.69
N GLU A 37 2.64 -7.12 26.28
CA GLU A 37 3.60 -7.86 27.10
C GLU A 37 4.49 -6.88 27.89
N PRO A 38 4.99 -7.25 29.07
CA PRO A 38 5.83 -6.37 29.90
C PRO A 38 7.14 -5.94 29.22
N TYR A 39 7.62 -6.73 28.25
CA TYR A 39 8.78 -6.41 27.42
C TYR A 39 8.47 -6.73 25.96
N PRO A 40 7.99 -5.76 25.17
CA PRO A 40 7.75 -6.00 23.76
C PRO A 40 9.07 -6.31 23.05
N GLU A 41 9.08 -7.32 22.18
CA GLU A 41 10.24 -7.65 21.37
C GLU A 41 10.58 -6.48 20.43
N ALA A 42 11.64 -5.75 20.76
CA ALA A 42 12.22 -4.77 19.85
C ALA A 42 12.98 -5.48 18.71
N TRP A 43 13.19 -4.76 17.61
CA TRP A 43 13.92 -5.22 16.41
C TRP A 43 15.27 -5.89 16.73
N THR A 44 15.95 -5.45 17.79
CA THR A 44 17.25 -5.96 18.24
C THR A 44 17.18 -6.95 19.40
N SER A 45 16.00 -7.13 20.02
CA SER A 45 15.81 -7.99 21.19
C SER A 45 15.81 -9.47 20.83
N ASN A 46 15.20 -9.81 19.69
CA ASN A 46 15.13 -11.19 19.22
C ASN A 46 16.16 -11.44 18.10
N LYS A 47 17.06 -12.40 18.32
CA LYS A 47 18.10 -12.78 17.35
C LYS A 47 17.50 -13.30 16.03
N ALA A 48 16.35 -13.95 16.08
CA ALA A 48 15.66 -14.44 14.87
C ALA A 48 15.13 -13.26 14.04
N VAL A 49 14.47 -12.29 14.67
CA VAL A 49 13.95 -11.08 14.01
C VAL A 49 15.08 -10.27 13.38
N LEU A 50 16.17 -10.07 14.14
CA LEU A 50 17.35 -9.37 13.63
C LEU A 50 17.99 -10.10 12.44
N ALA A 51 18.12 -11.43 12.51
CA ALA A 51 18.68 -12.23 11.42
C ALA A 51 17.79 -12.16 10.15
N MET A 52 16.47 -12.25 10.30
CA MET A 52 15.52 -12.10 9.20
C MET A 52 15.58 -10.70 8.57
N PHE A 53 15.71 -9.66 9.40
CA PHE A 53 15.85 -8.29 8.91
C PHE A 53 17.14 -8.09 8.11
N ILE A 54 18.29 -8.54 8.64
CA ILE A 54 19.58 -8.41 7.97
C ILE A 54 19.60 -9.21 6.67
N THR A 55 19.09 -10.44 6.68
CA THR A 55 19.04 -11.29 5.47
C THR A 55 18.10 -10.72 4.42
N GLY A 56 16.96 -10.14 4.81
CA GLY A 56 16.04 -9.44 3.90
C GLY A 56 16.70 -8.23 3.24
N VAL A 57 17.31 -7.34 4.04
CA VAL A 57 18.01 -6.15 3.51
C VAL A 57 19.18 -6.56 2.60
N LEU A 58 19.95 -7.60 2.96
CA LEU A 58 21.03 -8.09 2.12
C LEU A 58 20.51 -8.66 0.80
N ALA A 59 19.41 -9.40 0.81
CA ALA A 59 18.79 -9.94 -0.39
C ALA A 59 18.32 -8.83 -1.33
N GLU A 60 17.64 -7.80 -0.79
CA GLU A 60 17.22 -6.63 -1.57
C GLU A 60 18.42 -5.88 -2.17
N LEU A 61 19.46 -5.61 -1.38
CA LEU A 61 20.68 -4.95 -1.85
C LEU A 61 21.41 -5.76 -2.93
N LEU A 62 21.50 -7.08 -2.77
CA LEU A 62 22.07 -7.96 -3.78
C LEU A 62 21.26 -7.87 -5.07
N THR A 63 19.93 -8.01 -5.01
CA THR A 63 19.07 -7.87 -6.20
C THR A 63 19.23 -6.50 -6.86
N ALA A 64 19.27 -5.41 -6.09
CA ALA A 64 19.50 -4.08 -6.63
C ALA A 64 20.88 -3.93 -7.30
N CYS A 65 21.94 -4.51 -6.71
CA CYS A 65 23.28 -4.51 -7.30
C CYS A 65 23.36 -5.35 -8.57
N TYR A 66 22.63 -6.46 -8.65
CA TYR A 66 22.52 -7.26 -9.88
C TYR A 66 21.79 -6.46 -10.98
N ILE A 67 20.67 -5.81 -10.64
CA ILE A 67 19.90 -4.97 -11.57
C ILE A 67 20.71 -3.77 -12.08
N LEU A 68 21.55 -3.15 -11.25
CA LEU A 68 22.38 -2.02 -11.67
C LEU A 68 23.61 -2.40 -12.51
N LYS A 69 24.04 -3.67 -12.46
CA LYS A 69 25.23 -4.16 -13.19
C LYS A 69 24.91 -4.75 -14.56
N GLU A 70 23.72 -5.30 -14.72
CA GLU A 70 23.25 -5.88 -15.98
C GLU A 70 22.11 -5.02 -16.53
N ASP A 71 22.33 -4.42 -17.69
CA ASP A 71 21.39 -3.48 -18.35
C ASP A 71 20.03 -4.14 -18.69
N GLU A 72 19.99 -5.47 -18.73
CA GLU A 72 18.78 -6.28 -18.85
C GLU A 72 18.84 -7.48 -17.90
N VAL A 73 18.09 -7.43 -16.78
CA VAL A 73 17.98 -8.58 -15.88
C VAL A 73 16.64 -9.27 -16.06
N GLU A 74 16.64 -10.48 -16.61
CA GLU A 74 15.47 -11.37 -16.66
C GLU A 74 15.31 -12.11 -15.33
N VAL A 75 14.71 -11.48 -14.33
CA VAL A 75 14.25 -12.16 -13.10
C VAL A 75 12.73 -12.37 -13.12
N VAL A 76 12.17 -12.72 -14.29
CA VAL A 76 10.73 -12.92 -14.63
C VAL A 76 10.10 -11.76 -15.42
N PHE A 77 10.52 -10.51 -15.23
CA PHE A 77 10.16 -9.38 -16.09
C PHE A 77 11.42 -8.66 -16.55
N LYS A 78 11.46 -8.24 -17.83
CA LYS A 78 12.55 -7.38 -18.33
C LYS A 78 12.38 -5.98 -17.74
N PHE A 79 13.19 -5.66 -16.74
CA PHE A 79 13.30 -4.30 -16.23
C PHE A 79 14.38 -3.56 -17.03
N ASN A 80 14.00 -2.45 -17.64
CA ASN A 80 14.94 -1.58 -18.35
C ASN A 80 15.71 -0.74 -17.30
N GLY A 81 17.04 -0.65 -17.43
CA GLY A 81 17.88 0.22 -16.59
C GLY A 81 17.64 1.72 -16.79
N ALA A 82 16.86 2.11 -17.81
CA ALA A 82 16.41 3.48 -18.00
C ALA A 82 15.55 3.94 -16.81
N GLY A 83 15.83 5.16 -16.33
CA GLY A 83 15.06 5.73 -15.23
C GLY A 83 13.54 5.71 -15.50
N ASP A 84 12.79 5.66 -14.42
CA ASP A 84 11.33 5.63 -14.43
C ASP A 84 10.69 6.90 -15.06
N TRP A 85 11.44 8.01 -15.08
CA TRP A 85 11.11 9.25 -15.79
C TRP A 85 10.88 9.11 -17.32
N VAL A 86 11.37 8.04 -17.96
CA VAL A 86 11.22 7.83 -19.41
C VAL A 86 9.80 7.44 -19.81
N ILE A 87 8.99 6.96 -18.85
CA ILE A 87 7.65 6.43 -19.10
C ILE A 87 6.59 7.54 -18.97
N TYR A 88 6.98 8.74 -18.52
CA TYR A 88 6.06 9.85 -18.36
C TYR A 88 5.60 10.37 -19.72
N ASP A 89 4.29 10.35 -19.94
CA ASP A 89 3.71 11.01 -21.10
C ASP A 89 3.93 12.52 -20.98
N THR A 90 4.44 13.13 -22.05
CA THR A 90 4.69 14.58 -22.13
C THR A 90 3.42 15.32 -22.61
N GLY A 91 2.32 14.59 -22.84
CA GLY A 91 1.03 15.18 -23.14
C GLY A 91 0.50 15.99 -21.96
N ASP A 92 0.22 17.28 -22.19
CA ASP A 92 -0.52 18.10 -21.22
C ASP A 92 -1.89 17.45 -20.99
N SER A 93 -2.07 16.83 -19.82
CA SER A 93 -3.40 16.57 -19.30
C SER A 93 -4.11 17.92 -19.24
N GLY A 94 -5.23 18.09 -19.95
CA GLY A 94 -5.92 19.37 -20.06
C GLY A 94 -6.40 19.95 -18.72
N PHE A 95 -7.39 20.84 -18.76
CA PHE A 95 -7.87 21.55 -17.56
C PHE A 95 -8.38 20.65 -16.40
N PHE A 96 -8.59 19.35 -16.63
CA PHE A 96 -9.05 18.40 -15.62
C PHE A 96 -7.98 17.35 -15.34
N SER A 97 -7.69 17.16 -14.04
CA SER A 97 -6.87 16.03 -13.59
C SER A 97 -7.59 14.72 -13.94
N GLU A 98 -6.93 13.85 -14.71
CA GLU A 98 -7.51 12.58 -15.19
C GLU A 98 -7.97 11.69 -14.03
N GLU A 99 -7.24 11.72 -12.91
CA GLU A 99 -7.62 11.03 -11.67
C GLU A 99 -8.98 11.49 -11.13
N ALA A 100 -9.25 12.79 -11.11
CA ALA A 100 -10.50 13.34 -10.59
C ALA A 100 -11.69 12.91 -11.46
N MET A 101 -11.49 12.88 -12.78
CA MET A 101 -12.50 12.40 -13.72
C MET A 101 -12.74 10.89 -13.57
N GLY A 102 -11.68 10.10 -13.39
CA GLY A 102 -11.78 8.66 -13.13
C GLY A 102 -12.56 8.34 -11.85
N ILE A 103 -12.35 9.09 -10.77
CA ILE A 103 -13.09 8.94 -9.51
C ILE A 103 -14.55 9.36 -9.68
N ALA A 104 -14.81 10.46 -10.39
CA ALA A 104 -16.18 10.89 -10.68
C ALA A 104 -16.94 9.85 -11.52
N ALA A 105 -16.25 9.16 -12.44
CA ALA A 105 -16.83 8.11 -13.28
C ALA A 105 -17.32 6.88 -12.47
N LEU A 106 -16.80 6.66 -11.25
CA LEU A 106 -17.32 5.61 -10.35
C LEU A 106 -18.79 5.82 -9.99
N TYR A 107 -19.24 7.08 -9.88
CA TYR A 107 -20.63 7.38 -9.53
C TYR A 107 -21.57 7.34 -10.73
N SER A 108 -21.06 7.56 -11.95
CA SER A 108 -21.88 7.50 -13.16
C SER A 108 -21.90 6.10 -13.78
N TYR A 109 -20.73 5.58 -14.17
CA TYR A 109 -20.58 4.29 -14.82
C TYR A 109 -20.38 3.15 -13.82
N GLY A 110 -19.74 3.43 -12.69
CA GLY A 110 -19.38 2.44 -11.67
C GLY A 110 -20.47 2.15 -10.63
N THR A 111 -21.74 2.46 -10.89
CA THR A 111 -22.84 2.31 -9.91
C THR A 111 -22.92 0.91 -9.31
N TRP A 112 -22.67 -0.13 -10.10
CA TRP A 112 -22.59 -1.52 -9.60
C TRP A 112 -21.46 -1.72 -8.58
N LEU A 113 -20.27 -1.16 -8.83
CA LEU A 113 -19.15 -1.21 -7.88
C LEU A 113 -19.50 -0.48 -6.57
N VAL A 114 -20.22 0.65 -6.66
CA VAL A 114 -20.69 1.39 -5.48
C VAL A 114 -21.67 0.54 -4.66
N VAL A 115 -22.60 -0.16 -5.31
CA VAL A 115 -23.55 -1.06 -4.62
C VAL A 115 -22.81 -2.22 -3.94
N VAL A 116 -21.89 -2.88 -4.64
CA VAL A 116 -21.14 -4.03 -4.07
C VAL A 116 -20.24 -3.60 -2.92
N THR A 117 -19.55 -2.46 -3.03
CA THR A 117 -18.68 -1.94 -1.96
C THR A 117 -19.48 -1.43 -0.75
N GLY A 118 -20.63 -0.78 -0.98
CA GLY A 118 -21.54 -0.42 0.09
C GLY A 118 -22.10 -1.64 0.82
N TRP A 119 -22.48 -2.67 0.07
CA TRP A 119 -23.01 -3.91 0.62
C TRP A 119 -21.95 -4.69 1.42
N SER A 120 -20.70 -4.75 0.94
CA SER A 120 -19.62 -5.41 1.67
C SER A 120 -19.29 -4.71 2.98
N LEU A 121 -19.32 -3.37 3.02
CA LEU A 121 -19.14 -2.61 4.26
C LEU A 121 -20.29 -2.84 5.25
N LEU A 122 -21.54 -2.87 4.79
CA LEU A 122 -22.70 -3.17 5.64
C LEU A 122 -22.62 -4.56 6.25
N ILE A 123 -22.35 -5.59 5.42
CA ILE A 123 -22.16 -6.95 5.92
C ILE A 123 -20.95 -7.00 6.88
N GLY A 124 -19.86 -6.30 6.57
CA GLY A 124 -18.69 -6.22 7.43
C GLY A 124 -19.03 -5.75 8.85
N VAL A 125 -19.83 -4.69 8.99
CA VAL A 125 -20.29 -4.21 10.30
C VAL A 125 -21.19 -5.23 11.01
N LEU A 126 -22.12 -5.87 10.30
CA LEU A 126 -22.98 -6.92 10.88
C LEU A 126 -22.15 -8.11 11.38
N VAL A 127 -21.17 -8.55 10.60
CA VAL A 127 -20.26 -9.64 10.96
C VAL A 127 -19.45 -9.27 12.19
N ILE A 128 -18.88 -8.07 12.26
CA ILE A 128 -18.11 -7.63 13.43
C ILE A 128 -18.99 -7.58 14.68
N MET A 129 -20.22 -7.07 14.59
CA MET A 129 -21.17 -7.07 15.71
C MET A 129 -21.51 -8.48 16.19
N GLU A 130 -21.74 -9.43 15.29
CA GLU A 130 -22.03 -10.83 15.66
C GLU A 130 -20.81 -11.54 16.25
N VAL A 131 -19.62 -11.35 15.68
CA VAL A 131 -18.37 -11.95 16.17
C VAL A 131 -18.03 -11.44 17.57
N THR A 132 -18.24 -10.16 17.83
CA THR A 132 -17.97 -9.55 19.16
C THR A 132 -19.08 -9.78 20.18
N ARG A 133 -20.25 -10.30 19.78
CA ARG A 133 -21.38 -10.59 20.67
C ARG A 133 -21.09 -11.72 21.66
N GLY A 134 -20.11 -12.58 21.37
CA GLY A 134 -19.53 -13.50 22.33
C GLY A 134 -20.46 -14.60 22.87
N ASN A 135 -21.53 -14.93 22.13
CA ASN A 135 -22.39 -16.09 22.42
C ASN A 135 -22.26 -17.16 21.33
#